data_AF-A0A529ZI48-F1
#
_entry.id   AF-A0A529ZI48-F1
#
_cell.length_a   1.000
_cell.length_b   1.000
_cell.length_c   1.000
_cell.angle_alpha   90.00
_cell.angle_beta   90.00
_cell.angle_gamma   90.00
#
_symmetry.space_group_name_H-M   'P 1'
#
loop_
_entity.id
_entity.type
_entity.pdbx_description
1 polymer ?
#
loop_
_entity_poly.entity_id
_entity_poly.type
_entity_poly.pdbx_seq_one_letter_code
_entity_poly.pdbx_strand_id
1 'polypeptide(L)'
;ELCVQLFDQDFADSFDFDILDPTKIIPEEIIEPIPVGRLVLDRMPENFFAETEQVAFMTQNVPPGIDFSNDPLLQGRNFSYLDTQLKRLGSPNFTHLPINAPKCPFHHFQQDGHMAMRNPAGRANYQPNSWGEGPRESPERGFRSFA
;
A
#
# COMPACT_ATOMS: atom_id res chain seq x y z
N GLU A 1 -7.54 18.52 9.64
CA GLU A 1 -8.08 18.02 8.35
C GLU A 1 -6.91 17.46 7.55
N LEU A 2 -7.16 16.62 6.55
CA LEU A 2 -6.14 16.17 5.61
C LEU A 2 -6.05 17.19 4.49
N CYS A 3 -4.87 17.76 4.28
CA CYS A 3 -4.57 18.67 3.18
C CYS A 3 -3.40 18.12 2.36
N VAL A 4 -3.31 18.55 1.09
CA VAL A 4 -2.23 18.16 0.17
C VAL A 4 -1.64 19.39 -0.52
N GLN A 5 -0.33 19.41 -0.70
CA GLN A 5 0.34 20.37 -1.59
C GLN A 5 0.50 19.73 -2.96
N LEU A 6 0.11 20.43 -4.03
CA LEU A 6 0.12 19.93 -5.40
C LEU A 6 0.98 20.84 -6.27
N PHE A 7 1.86 20.23 -7.06
CA PHE A 7 2.75 20.90 -7.99
C PHE A 7 3.17 19.93 -9.10
N ASP A 8 3.63 20.47 -10.22
CA ASP A 8 4.16 19.70 -11.35
C ASP A 8 5.69 19.56 -11.27
N GLN A 9 6.28 18.83 -12.22
CA GLN A 9 7.71 18.59 -12.25
C GLN A 9 8.51 19.89 -12.48
N ASP A 10 8.03 20.77 -13.34
CA ASP A 10 8.71 22.05 -13.63
C ASP A 10 8.82 22.92 -12.37
N PHE A 11 7.77 22.94 -11.54
CA PHE A 11 7.81 23.60 -10.25
C PHE A 11 8.77 22.92 -9.27
N ALA A 12 8.76 21.59 -9.23
CA ALA A 12 9.68 20.82 -8.39
C ALA A 12 11.15 21.12 -8.72
N ASP A 13 11.47 21.21 -10.01
CA ASP A 13 12.82 21.49 -10.52
C ASP A 13 13.28 22.94 -10.27
N SER A 14 12.36 23.84 -9.91
CA SER A 14 12.65 25.25 -9.64
C SER A 14 13.19 25.53 -8.24
N PHE A 15 13.13 24.57 -7.32
CA PHE A 15 13.58 24.74 -5.94
C PHE A 15 15.10 24.72 -5.80
N ASP A 16 15.59 25.44 -4.79
CA ASP A 16 17.00 25.44 -4.38
C ASP A 16 17.42 24.14 -3.66
N PHE A 17 16.53 23.15 -3.56
CA PHE A 17 16.77 21.85 -2.92
C PHE A 17 16.02 20.74 -3.65
N ASP A 18 16.45 19.50 -3.43
CA ASP A 18 15.76 18.32 -3.96
C ASP A 18 14.44 18.09 -3.21
N ILE A 19 13.31 18.22 -3.91
CA ILE A 19 11.97 17.95 -3.39
C ILE A 19 11.76 16.50 -2.91
N LEU A 20 12.62 15.57 -3.35
CA LEU A 20 12.62 14.17 -2.92
C LEU A 20 13.49 13.92 -1.68
N ASP A 21 14.16 14.93 -1.14
CA ASP A 21 14.87 14.83 0.13
C ASP A 21 13.87 14.88 1.30
N PRO A 22 13.65 13.76 2.02
CA PRO A 22 12.67 13.69 3.12
C PRO A 22 13.08 14.50 4.36
N THR A 23 14.24 15.16 4.35
CA THR A 23 14.65 16.10 5.39
C THR A 23 14.17 17.54 5.14
N LYS A 24 13.52 17.80 4.00
CA LYS A 24 13.02 19.10 3.58
C LYS A 24 11.50 19.17 3.65
N ILE A 25 10.99 20.39 3.69
CA ILE A 25 9.56 20.71 3.64
C ILE A 25 9.32 21.78 2.59
N ILE A 26 8.19 21.71 1.89
CA ILE A 26 7.74 22.78 1.00
C ILE A 26 6.99 23.80 1.87
N PRO A 27 7.47 25.05 1.99
CA PRO A 27 6.82 26.06 2.81
C PRO A 27 5.37 26.30 2.35
N GLU A 28 4.44 26.38 3.31
CA GLU A 28 3.01 26.58 3.02
C GLU A 28 2.71 27.96 2.43
N GLU A 29 3.58 28.95 2.68
CA GLU A 29 3.51 30.27 2.05
C GLU A 29 3.87 30.26 0.55
N ILE A 30 4.52 29.20 0.06
CA ILE A 30 4.85 29.02 -1.35
C ILE A 30 3.74 28.23 -2.06
N ILE A 31 3.33 27.10 -1.47
CA ILE A 31 2.16 26.33 -1.91
C ILE A 31 1.21 26.16 -0.74
N GLU A 32 0.06 26.83 -0.83
CA GLU A 32 -1.01 26.68 0.13
C GLU A 32 -1.60 25.25 0.07
N PRO A 33 -1.71 24.55 1.21
CA PRO A 33 -2.30 23.21 1.24
C PRO A 33 -3.79 23.21 0.88
N ILE A 34 -4.20 22.27 0.02
CA ILE A 34 -5.59 22.10 -0.41
C ILE A 34 -6.27 21.06 0.47
N PRO A 35 -7.41 21.39 1.12
CA PRO A 35 -8.13 20.43 1.96
C PRO A 35 -8.78 19.32 1.13
N VAL A 36 -8.62 18.07 1.59
CA VAL A 36 -9.18 16.87 0.97
C VAL A 36 -10.32 16.29 1.81
N GLY A 37 -10.18 16.27 3.13
CA GLY A 37 -11.19 15.68 4.01
C GLY A 37 -10.78 15.60 5.47
N ARG A 38 -11.52 14.81 6.26
CA ARG A 38 -11.29 14.66 7.70
C ARG A 38 -11.37 13.19 8.11
N LEU A 39 -10.30 12.70 8.72
CA LEU A 39 -10.30 11.41 9.42
C LEU A 39 -10.89 11.59 10.82
N VAL A 40 -11.88 10.76 11.17
CA VAL A 40 -12.50 10.74 12.50
C VAL A 40 -12.28 9.35 13.11
N LEU A 41 -11.70 9.31 14.30
CA LEU A 41 -11.52 8.07 15.07
C LEU A 41 -12.61 8.03 16.15
N ASP A 42 -13.63 7.20 15.94
CA ASP A 42 -14.85 7.16 16.76
C ASP A 42 -15.09 5.83 17.48
N ARG A 43 -14.16 4.88 17.37
CA ARG A 43 -14.29 3.54 17.94
C ARG A 43 -12.96 2.98 18.42
N MET A 44 -12.98 2.36 19.59
CA MET A 44 -11.83 1.63 20.15
C MET A 44 -11.75 0.20 19.62
N PRO A 45 -10.55 -0.39 19.56
CA PRO A 45 -10.39 -1.82 19.31
C PRO A 45 -11.14 -2.66 20.34
N GLU A 46 -11.73 -3.77 19.92
CA GLU A 46 -12.35 -4.76 20.80
C GLU A 46 -11.29 -5.61 21.50
N ASN A 47 -10.20 -5.93 20.79
CA ASN A 47 -9.05 -6.62 21.35
C ASN A 47 -7.74 -5.99 20.88
N PHE A 48 -6.97 -5.46 21.84
CA PHE A 48 -5.71 -4.77 21.57
C PHE A 48 -4.71 -5.63 20.79
N PHE A 49 -4.55 -6.91 21.16
CA PHE A 49 -3.57 -7.77 20.51
C PHE A 49 -4.00 -8.18 19.11
N ALA A 50 -5.29 -8.46 18.91
CA ALA A 50 -5.84 -8.87 17.61
C ALA A 50 -5.84 -7.72 16.59
N GLU A 51 -6.04 -6.49 17.05
CA GLU A 51 -6.20 -5.33 16.18
C GLU A 51 -4.96 -4.43 16.21
N THR A 52 -4.58 -3.87 17.37
CA THR A 52 -3.47 -2.91 17.46
C THR A 52 -2.10 -3.56 17.30
N GLU A 53 -1.85 -4.69 17.98
CA GLU A 53 -0.51 -5.31 17.92
C GLU A 53 -0.26 -6.00 16.58
N GLN A 54 -1.30 -6.58 15.98
CA GLN A 54 -1.18 -7.37 14.75
C GLN A 54 -1.45 -6.58 13.45
N VAL A 55 -1.86 -5.31 13.53
CA VAL A 55 -2.01 -4.48 12.33
C VAL A 55 -0.68 -4.36 11.58
N ALA A 56 -0.76 -4.35 10.26
CA ALA A 56 0.37 -4.30 9.35
C ALA A 56 0.15 -3.18 8.31
N PHE A 57 0.82 -2.05 8.52
CA PHE A 57 0.87 -0.96 7.54
C PHE A 57 2.13 -1.07 6.69
N MET A 58 2.03 -0.81 5.39
CA MET A 58 3.21 -0.76 4.50
C MET A 58 3.01 0.32 3.46
N THR A 59 4.08 1.00 3.07
CA THR A 59 4.02 2.09 2.09
C THR A 59 3.65 1.56 0.70
N GLN A 60 4.01 0.31 0.36
CA GLN A 60 3.67 -0.33 -0.92
C GLN A 60 2.16 -0.53 -1.14
N ASN A 61 1.32 -0.41 -0.12
CA ASN A 61 -0.12 -0.57 -0.26
C ASN A 61 -0.77 0.73 -0.75
N VAL A 62 -0.71 0.97 -2.06
CA VAL A 62 -1.34 2.13 -2.71
C VAL A 62 -2.49 1.70 -3.64
N PRO A 63 -3.61 2.45 -3.67
CA PRO A 63 -4.66 2.25 -4.67
C PRO A 63 -4.27 2.83 -6.04
N PRO A 64 -4.93 2.42 -7.14
CA PRO A 64 -4.75 3.06 -8.44
C PRO A 64 -4.95 4.58 -8.38
N GLY A 65 -4.03 5.33 -8.96
CA GLY A 65 -3.99 6.80 -8.93
C GLY A 65 -3.01 7.40 -7.91
N ILE A 66 -2.43 6.58 -7.03
CA ILE A 66 -1.32 6.96 -6.15
C ILE A 66 -0.12 6.09 -6.50
N ASP A 67 1.06 6.69 -6.64
CA ASP A 67 2.31 6.00 -6.97
C ASP A 67 3.45 6.51 -6.08
N PHE A 68 4.65 5.95 -6.29
CA PHE A 68 5.84 6.24 -5.53
C PHE A 68 6.71 7.29 -6.21
N SER A 69 7.25 8.20 -5.41
CA SER A 69 8.32 9.08 -5.85
C SER A 69 9.67 8.36 -5.82
N ASN A 70 10.70 8.99 -6.40
CA ASN A 70 12.07 8.48 -6.39
C ASN A 70 12.83 8.82 -5.09
N ASP A 71 12.14 9.19 -4.01
CA ASP A 71 12.75 9.40 -2.69
C ASP A 71 13.45 8.09 -2.24
N PRO A 72 14.78 8.10 -2.04
CA PRO A 72 15.54 6.88 -1.72
C PRO A 72 15.15 6.27 -0.37
N LEU A 73 14.70 7.08 0.60
CA LEU A 73 14.20 6.58 1.89
C LEU A 73 12.85 5.89 1.72
N LEU A 74 11.95 6.44 0.90
CA LEU A 74 10.69 5.79 0.54
C LEU A 74 10.93 4.44 -0.13
N GLN A 75 11.89 4.36 -1.06
CA GLN A 75 12.23 3.11 -1.74
C GLN A 75 12.72 2.03 -0.78
N GLY A 76 13.53 2.39 0.23
CA GLY A 76 13.91 1.46 1.30
C GLY A 76 12.73 1.01 2.17
N ARG A 77 11.82 1.94 2.51
CA ARG A 77 10.61 1.64 3.29
C ARG A 77 9.67 0.72 2.54
N ASN A 78 9.55 0.88 1.22
CA ASN A 78 8.71 0.02 0.38
C ASN A 78 9.03 -1.46 0.63
N PHE A 79 10.32 -1.84 0.67
CA PHE A 79 10.73 -3.19 1.02
C PHE A 79 10.55 -3.52 2.52
N SER A 80 11.04 -2.64 3.40
CA SER A 80 11.27 -2.97 4.82
C SER A 80 10.03 -3.37 5.60
N TYR A 81 8.89 -2.72 5.35
CA TYR A 81 7.66 -3.00 6.10
C TYR A 81 7.11 -4.39 5.81
N LEU A 82 7.11 -4.83 4.54
CA LEU A 82 6.66 -6.17 4.19
C LEU A 82 7.60 -7.22 4.80
N ASP A 83 8.91 -7.06 4.62
CA ASP A 83 9.91 -8.00 5.14
C ASP A 83 9.79 -8.20 6.66
N THR A 84 9.69 -7.10 7.42
CA THR A 84 9.55 -7.20 8.88
C THR A 84 8.22 -7.83 9.29
N GLN A 85 7.14 -7.60 8.56
CA GLN A 85 5.81 -8.18 8.84
C GLN A 85 5.80 -9.69 8.63
N LEU A 86 6.44 -10.19 7.56
CA LEU A 86 6.59 -11.62 7.33
C LEU A 86 7.24 -12.31 8.53
N LYS A 87 8.27 -11.68 9.11
CA LYS A 87 8.95 -12.21 10.28
C LYS A 87 8.15 -12.04 11.58
N ARG A 88 7.61 -10.84 11.82
CA ARG A 88 6.90 -10.46 13.06
C ARG A 88 5.59 -11.22 13.23
N LEU A 89 4.83 -11.39 12.15
CA LEU A 89 3.56 -12.12 12.12
C LEU A 89 3.76 -13.59 11.69
N GLY A 90 4.99 -13.97 11.37
CA GLY A 90 5.43 -15.36 11.19
C GLY A 90 4.89 -16.04 9.94
N SER A 91 4.30 -15.30 9.00
CA SER A 91 3.64 -15.87 7.83
C SER A 91 3.43 -14.84 6.71
N PRO A 92 3.44 -15.26 5.43
CA PRO A 92 2.90 -14.45 4.32
C PRO A 92 1.38 -14.23 4.43
N ASN A 93 0.67 -15.02 5.24
CA ASN A 93 -0.78 -14.97 5.40
C ASN A 93 -1.25 -13.93 6.44
N PHE A 94 -0.41 -12.96 6.82
CA PHE A 94 -0.79 -11.92 7.79
C PHE A 94 -1.98 -11.06 7.31
N THR A 95 -2.22 -11.02 6.00
CA THR A 95 -3.39 -10.39 5.35
C THR A 95 -4.69 -11.16 5.58
N HIS A 96 -4.64 -12.40 6.07
CA HIS A 96 -5.84 -13.15 6.46
C HIS A 96 -6.39 -12.71 7.83
N LEU A 97 -5.58 -12.02 8.65
CA LEU A 97 -6.03 -11.46 9.91
C LEU A 97 -7.11 -10.40 9.67
N PRO A 98 -8.23 -10.39 10.41
CA PRO A 98 -9.35 -9.49 10.15
C PRO A 98 -8.99 -8.01 10.07
N ILE A 99 -8.01 -7.54 10.85
CA ILE A 99 -7.56 -6.15 10.86
C ILE A 99 -6.75 -5.77 9.61
N ASN A 100 -6.09 -6.73 8.97
CA ASN A 100 -5.27 -6.54 7.77
C ASN A 100 -5.98 -6.92 6.47
N ALA A 101 -7.14 -7.59 6.59
CA ALA A 101 -7.87 -8.10 5.44
C ALA A 101 -8.45 -6.95 4.59
N PRO A 102 -8.24 -6.98 3.25
CA PRO A 102 -8.79 -5.97 2.38
C PRO A 102 -10.33 -6.00 2.42
N LYS A 103 -10.96 -4.85 2.22
CA LYS A 103 -12.42 -4.74 2.09
C LYS A 103 -12.91 -5.01 0.67
N CYS A 104 -12.06 -4.82 -0.33
CA CYS A 104 -12.36 -5.14 -1.71
C CYS A 104 -12.10 -6.63 -2.01
N PRO A 105 -12.78 -7.21 -3.02
CA PRO A 105 -12.41 -8.51 -3.54
C PRO A 105 -10.96 -8.49 -4.02
N PHE A 106 -10.15 -9.44 -3.55
CA PHE A 106 -8.80 -9.64 -4.03
C PHE A 106 -8.66 -11.09 -4.48
N HIS A 107 -8.07 -11.28 -5.66
CA HIS A 107 -7.87 -12.60 -6.22
C HIS A 107 -6.44 -12.75 -6.69
N HIS A 108 -5.79 -13.84 -6.26
CA HIS A 108 -4.42 -14.18 -6.60
C HIS A 108 -4.29 -15.70 -6.68
N PHE A 109 -3.15 -16.16 -7.17
CA PHE A 109 -2.78 -17.57 -7.17
C PHE A 109 -1.87 -18.00 -6.00
N GLN A 110 -1.56 -17.09 -5.06
CA GLN A 110 -0.83 -17.43 -3.83
C GLN A 110 -1.61 -18.47 -3.01
N GLN A 111 -0.90 -19.44 -2.46
CA GLN A 111 -1.46 -20.55 -1.69
C GLN A 111 -0.53 -20.98 -0.55
N ASP A 112 -1.09 -21.69 0.42
CA ASP A 112 -0.38 -22.34 1.53
C ASP A 112 0.34 -21.34 2.44
N GLY A 113 1.46 -21.75 3.03
CA GLY A 113 2.17 -20.98 4.06
C GLY A 113 1.63 -21.22 5.47
N HIS A 114 2.43 -20.84 6.47
CA HIS A 114 2.06 -21.00 7.87
C HIS A 114 0.73 -20.27 8.17
N MET A 115 -0.16 -20.86 8.96
CA MET A 115 -1.45 -20.25 9.31
C MET A 115 -2.31 -19.82 8.10
N ALA A 116 -2.27 -20.59 7.00
CA ALA A 116 -3.19 -20.41 5.88
C ALA A 116 -4.65 -20.67 6.31
N MET A 117 -5.34 -19.62 6.75
CA MET A 117 -6.74 -19.71 7.21
C MET A 117 -7.74 -19.90 6.05
N ARG A 118 -7.33 -19.51 4.83
CA ARG A 118 -8.10 -19.65 3.59
C ARG A 118 -7.12 -20.00 2.49
N ASN A 119 -7.38 -21.08 1.76
CA ASN A 119 -6.56 -21.52 0.63
C ASN A 119 -7.41 -21.55 -0.65
N PRO A 120 -6.88 -21.09 -1.80
CA PRO A 120 -7.56 -21.27 -3.08
C PRO A 120 -7.83 -22.75 -3.36
N ALA A 121 -9.00 -23.05 -3.92
CA ALA A 121 -9.35 -24.39 -4.39
C ALA A 121 -9.40 -24.40 -5.92
N GLY A 122 -8.84 -25.43 -6.55
CA GLY A 122 -8.82 -25.55 -8.00
C GLY A 122 -7.58 -26.30 -8.49
N ARG A 123 -7.48 -26.47 -9.81
CA ARG A 123 -6.36 -27.17 -10.46
C ARG A 123 -5.19 -26.26 -10.83
N ALA A 124 -5.42 -24.95 -10.95
CA ALA A 124 -4.43 -23.99 -11.41
C ALA A 124 -4.11 -22.97 -10.32
N ASN A 125 -2.82 -22.86 -10.02
CA ASN A 125 -2.21 -21.88 -9.11
C ASN A 125 -1.12 -21.06 -9.83
N TYR A 126 -1.22 -20.94 -11.16
CA TYR A 126 -0.24 -20.28 -12.01
C TYR A 126 -0.95 -19.49 -13.11
N GLN A 127 -0.28 -18.47 -13.64
CA GLN A 127 -0.72 -17.67 -14.78
C GLN A 127 0.48 -17.47 -15.73
N PRO A 128 0.29 -17.56 -17.06
CA PRO A 128 -0.94 -17.91 -17.77
C PRO A 128 -1.28 -19.41 -17.67
N ASN A 129 -2.56 -19.78 -17.72
CA ASN A 129 -3.02 -21.18 -17.70
C ASN A 129 -4.24 -21.40 -18.62
N SER A 130 -4.61 -22.67 -18.84
CA SER A 130 -5.74 -23.07 -19.72
C SER A 130 -6.98 -23.56 -18.97
N TRP A 131 -7.04 -23.39 -17.65
CA TRP A 131 -8.12 -23.88 -16.77
C TRP A 131 -9.14 -22.79 -16.43
N GLY A 132 -9.60 -22.06 -17.46
CA GLY A 132 -10.48 -20.89 -17.30
C GLY A 132 -9.70 -19.58 -17.19
N GLU A 133 -10.42 -18.47 -16.99
CA GLU A 133 -9.77 -17.16 -17.08
C GLU A 133 -8.89 -16.82 -15.87
N GLY A 134 -9.34 -17.20 -14.67
CA GLY A 134 -8.67 -16.93 -13.39
C GLY A 134 -8.42 -15.44 -13.10
N PRO A 135 -7.78 -15.14 -11.96
CA PRO A 135 -7.26 -13.81 -11.68
C PRO A 135 -6.20 -13.39 -12.70
N ARG A 136 -6.28 -12.18 -13.24
CA ARG A 136 -5.36 -11.64 -14.25
C ARG A 136 -5.21 -10.13 -14.11
N GLU A 137 -4.08 -9.61 -14.57
CA GLU A 137 -3.91 -8.18 -14.76
C GLU A 137 -4.93 -7.61 -15.75
N SER A 138 -5.38 -6.38 -15.50
CA SER A 138 -6.25 -5.64 -16.42
C SER A 138 -5.44 -4.52 -17.07
N PRO A 139 -5.17 -4.57 -18.38
CA PRO A 139 -4.47 -3.45 -19.05
C PRO A 139 -5.28 -2.13 -19.02
N GLU A 140 -6.61 -2.23 -18.99
CA GLU A 140 -7.50 -1.08 -18.98
C GLU A 140 -7.67 -0.46 -17.59
N ARG A 141 -7.81 -1.29 -16.55
CA ARG A 141 -8.17 -0.86 -15.19
C ARG A 141 -7.09 -1.13 -14.14
N GLY A 142 -6.01 -1.80 -14.53
CA GLY A 142 -4.89 -2.13 -13.66
C GLY A 142 -4.11 -0.90 -13.24
N PHE A 143 -3.22 -1.10 -12.29
CA PHE A 143 -2.29 -0.07 -11.85
C PHE A 143 -1.45 0.43 -13.02
N ARG A 144 -1.37 1.75 -13.17
CA ARG A 144 -0.50 2.43 -14.13
C ARG A 144 0.45 3.30 -13.33
N SER A 145 1.75 3.04 -13.49
CA SER A 145 2.76 3.88 -12.87
C SER A 145 2.86 5.22 -13.61
N PHE A 146 3.23 6.27 -12.89
CA PHE A 146 3.59 7.56 -13.48
C PHE A 146 5.03 7.59 -14.00
N ALA A 147 5.85 6.60 -13.64
CA ALA A 147 7.23 6.44 -14.11
C ALA A 147 7.31 5.92 -15.56
#